data_AF-A0A8D8GAB2-F1
#
_entry.id   AF-A0A8D8GAB2-F1
#
_cell.length_a   1.000
_cell.length_b   1.000
_cell.length_c   1.000
_cell.angle_alpha   90.00
_cell.angle_beta   90.00
_cell.angle_gamma   90.00
#
_symmetry.space_group_name_H-M   'P 1'
#
loop_
_entity.id
_entity.type
_entity.pdbx_description
1 polymer ?
#
loop_
_entity_poly.entity_id
_entity_poly.type
_entity_poly.pdbx_seq_one_letter_code
_entity_poly.pdbx_strand_id
1 'polypeptide(L)'
;MANSIGQVGVILLLIVSLVLAGDFHFPDKAQLELSDVLNKNCGDTAFMDRVRPPESRLQETPWLALFYYPEDAVHFCHGTLITTSHVLTTAVCASNMVANESEVSLGEYDLGTDQDCEETKCSDATVRRRVQQVFSHQGYNQDSFENDIAVVQLDREVALSDCEYAD
;
A
#
# COMPACT_ATOMS: atom_id res chain seq x y z
N MET A 1 -24.44 -10.10 -57.42
CA MET A 1 -23.20 -10.63 -56.84
C MET A 1 -22.16 -9.53 -56.82
N ALA A 2 -22.17 -8.68 -55.80
CA ALA A 2 -21.17 -7.64 -55.58
C ALA A 2 -21.12 -7.35 -54.08
N ASN A 3 -19.96 -6.98 -53.56
CA ASN A 3 -19.69 -6.53 -52.17
C ASN A 3 -19.17 -7.55 -51.16
N SER A 4 -18.10 -8.28 -51.48
CA SER A 4 -17.28 -8.94 -50.45
C SER A 4 -15.82 -8.45 -50.45
N ILE A 5 -15.28 -8.08 -51.61
CA ILE A 5 -13.89 -7.65 -51.76
C ILE A 5 -13.63 -6.25 -51.17
N GLY A 6 -14.61 -5.35 -51.23
CA GLY A 6 -14.49 -3.99 -50.69
C GLY A 6 -14.49 -3.90 -49.16
N GLN A 7 -15.23 -4.79 -48.48
CA GLN A 7 -15.29 -4.78 -47.01
C GLN A 7 -14.00 -5.31 -46.36
N VAL A 8 -13.38 -6.33 -46.96
CA VAL A 8 -12.10 -6.88 -46.46
C VAL A 8 -10.99 -5.84 -46.56
N GLY A 9 -10.94 -5.07 -47.67
CA GLY A 9 -9.95 -4.01 -47.85
C GLY A 9 -10.09 -2.86 -46.85
N VAL A 10 -11.33 -2.48 -46.50
CA VAL A 10 -11.59 -1.43 -45.50
C VAL A 10 -11.20 -1.87 -44.09
N ILE A 11 -11.48 -3.12 -43.71
CA ILE A 11 -11.08 -3.67 -42.42
C ILE A 11 -9.55 -3.76 -42.31
N LEU A 12 -8.88 -4.22 -43.38
CA LEU A 12 -7.42 -4.28 -43.40
C LEU A 12 -6.80 -2.89 -43.27
N LEU A 13 -7.36 -1.89 -43.97
CA LEU A 13 -6.89 -0.50 -43.90
C LEU A 13 -7.14 0.12 -42.52
N LEU A 14 -8.26 -0.18 -41.86
CA LEU A 14 -8.54 0.29 -40.50
C LEU A 14 -7.60 -0.34 -39.47
N ILE A 15 -7.32 -1.64 -39.58
CA ILE A 15 -6.33 -2.33 -38.72
C ILE A 15 -4.93 -1.77 -38.96
N VAL A 16 -4.53 -1.59 -40.23
CA VAL A 16 -3.23 -0.99 -40.58
C VAL A 16 -3.15 0.45 -40.08
N SER A 17 -4.24 1.23 -40.14
CA SER A 17 -4.28 2.59 -39.61
C SER A 17 -4.18 2.63 -38.08
N LEU A 18 -4.83 1.70 -37.36
CA LEU A 18 -4.68 1.55 -35.91
C LEU A 18 -3.25 1.13 -35.51
N VAL A 19 -2.61 0.27 -36.30
CA VAL A 19 -1.22 -0.16 -36.07
C VAL A 19 -0.22 0.96 -36.39
N LEU A 20 -0.44 1.73 -37.47
CA LEU A 20 0.42 2.85 -37.87
C LEU A 20 0.21 4.10 -37.00
N ALA A 21 -0.97 4.28 -36.41
CA ALA A 21 -1.25 5.38 -35.47
C ALA A 21 -0.60 5.18 -34.10
N GLY A 22 -0.01 4.01 -33.82
CA GLY A 22 0.73 3.77 -32.57
C GLY A 22 -0.13 3.70 -31.30
N ASP A 23 -1.46 3.78 -31.42
CA ASP A 23 -2.39 3.82 -30.29
C ASP A 23 -2.84 2.42 -29.82
N PHE A 24 -2.01 1.40 -29.99
CA PHE A 24 -2.15 0.18 -29.18
C PHE A 24 -1.37 0.38 -27.89
N HIS A 25 -1.98 1.14 -26.98
CA HIS A 25 -1.48 1.33 -25.63
C HIS A 25 -1.64 0.01 -24.87
N PHE A 26 -0.66 -0.88 -25.00
CA PHE A 26 -0.53 -2.00 -24.07
C PHE A 26 -0.31 -1.43 -22.67
N PRO A 27 -1.20 -1.71 -21.70
CA PRO A 27 -1.03 -1.27 -20.31
C PRO A 27 0.26 -1.82 -19.66
N ASP A 28 0.89 -2.80 -20.30
CA ASP A 28 2.09 -3.49 -19.81
C ASP A 28 3.37 -2.64 -19.86
N LYS A 29 3.39 -1.52 -20.59
CA LYS A 29 4.57 -0.62 -20.59
C LYS A 29 4.80 0.05 -19.22
N ALA A 30 3.78 0.18 -18.39
CA ALA A 30 3.94 0.71 -17.03
C ALA A 30 4.55 -0.32 -16.06
N GLN A 31 4.45 -1.62 -16.34
CA GLN A 31 4.93 -2.66 -15.42
C GLN A 31 6.42 -3.00 -15.56
N LEU A 32 7.04 -2.76 -16.72
CA LEU A 32 8.45 -3.12 -16.95
C LEU A 32 9.44 -2.11 -16.33
N GLU A 33 9.10 -0.82 -16.32
CA GLU A 33 9.90 0.24 -15.64
C GLU A 33 9.69 0.22 -14.12
N LEU A 34 8.59 -0.39 -13.65
CA LEU A 34 8.21 -0.42 -12.24
C LEU A 34 9.14 -1.32 -11.41
N SER A 35 9.82 -2.29 -12.03
CA SER A 35 10.75 -3.19 -11.34
C SER A 35 12.04 -2.52 -10.86
N ASP A 36 12.39 -1.35 -11.41
CA ASP A 36 13.52 -0.53 -10.97
C ASP A 36 13.09 0.50 -9.91
N VAL A 37 11.78 0.75 -9.79
CA VAL A 37 11.18 1.71 -8.83
C VAL A 37 10.64 1.01 -7.58
N LEU A 38 10.13 -0.21 -7.70
CA LEU A 38 9.61 -0.97 -6.57
C LEU A 38 10.74 -1.57 -5.76
N ASN A 39 10.71 -1.29 -4.45
CA ASN A 39 11.51 -2.03 -3.49
C ASN A 39 11.12 -3.52 -3.55
N LYS A 40 12.08 -4.37 -3.94
CA LYS A 40 11.89 -5.83 -4.01
C LYS A 40 11.97 -6.50 -2.65
N ASN A 41 12.43 -5.78 -1.62
CA ASN A 41 12.51 -6.24 -0.24
C ASN A 41 11.19 -5.87 0.49
N CYS A 42 10.10 -6.53 0.10
CA CYS A 42 8.78 -6.32 0.68
C CYS A 42 8.07 -7.65 0.95
N GLY A 43 7.15 -7.67 1.92
CA GLY A 43 6.34 -8.86 2.22
C GLY A 43 7.12 -10.02 2.84
N ASP A 44 8.36 -9.78 3.27
CA ASP A 44 9.17 -10.75 4.00
C ASP A 44 8.78 -10.77 5.48
N THR A 45 8.79 -11.96 6.07
CA THR A 45 8.45 -12.18 7.47
C THR A 45 9.21 -13.41 7.95
N ALA A 46 9.68 -13.38 9.19
CA ALA A 46 10.40 -14.50 9.79
C ALA A 46 9.56 -15.78 9.88
N PHE A 47 8.24 -15.68 9.70
CA PHE A 47 7.32 -16.79 9.86
C PHE A 47 6.77 -17.28 8.52
N MET A 48 7.24 -18.46 8.11
CA MET A 48 6.85 -19.11 6.85
C MET A 48 5.59 -20.00 6.96
N ASP A 49 5.00 -20.13 8.15
CA ASP A 49 3.83 -20.97 8.35
C ASP A 49 2.63 -20.46 7.56
N ARG A 50 1.97 -21.36 6.82
CA ARG A 50 0.73 -21.02 6.10
C ARG A 50 -0.45 -20.78 7.03
N VAL A 51 -0.48 -21.49 8.15
CA VAL A 51 -1.53 -21.36 9.16
C VAL A 51 -1.01 -20.42 10.23
N ARG A 52 -1.64 -19.24 10.32
CA ARG A 52 -1.31 -18.23 11.32
C ARG A 52 -1.95 -18.60 12.67
N PRO A 53 -1.27 -18.35 13.80
CA PRO A 53 -1.90 -18.44 15.12
C PRO A 53 -3.04 -17.41 15.26
N PRO A 54 -3.98 -17.60 16.21
CA PRO A 54 -5.04 -16.63 16.49
C PRO A 54 -4.50 -15.29 16.98
N GLU A 55 -3.49 -15.33 17.85
CA GLU A 55 -2.74 -14.16 18.30
C GLU A 55 -1.50 -14.01 17.41
N SER A 56 -1.24 -12.79 16.92
CA SER A 56 -0.05 -12.52 16.12
C SER A 56 1.22 -12.78 16.93
N ARG A 57 2.28 -13.20 16.27
CA ARG A 57 3.63 -13.23 16.86
C ARG A 57 4.29 -11.87 16.74
N LEU A 58 5.28 -11.62 17.60
CA LEU A 58 6.08 -10.41 17.56
C LEU A 58 6.76 -10.30 16.18
N GLN A 59 6.70 -9.11 15.55
CA GLN A 59 7.25 -8.83 14.21
C GLN A 59 6.64 -9.63 13.05
N GLU A 60 5.47 -10.26 13.22
CA GLU A 60 4.85 -11.05 12.14
C GLU A 60 4.31 -10.20 10.99
N THR A 61 3.83 -8.99 11.29
CA THR A 61 3.28 -8.02 10.32
C THR A 61 3.96 -6.65 10.45
N PRO A 62 5.23 -6.52 10.04
CA PRO A 62 6.03 -5.31 10.27
C PRO A 62 5.51 -4.08 9.50
N TRP A 63 4.71 -4.30 8.45
CA TRP A 63 4.07 -3.25 7.66
C TRP A 63 2.76 -2.73 8.26
N LEU A 64 2.27 -3.26 9.39
CA LEU A 64 1.06 -2.77 10.02
C LEU A 64 1.26 -1.30 10.47
N ALA A 65 0.34 -0.45 10.05
CA ALA A 65 0.33 0.96 10.41
C ALA A 65 -0.95 1.27 11.18
N LEU A 66 -0.85 2.01 12.29
CA LEU A 66 -1.98 2.44 13.11
C LEU A 66 -2.11 3.96 13.05
N PHE A 67 -3.34 4.47 12.94
CA PHE A 67 -3.59 5.90 12.82
C PHE A 67 -4.17 6.50 14.10
N TYR A 68 -3.62 7.64 14.50
CA TYR A 68 -3.94 8.32 15.75
C TYR A 68 -4.16 9.82 15.55
N TYR A 69 -4.93 10.40 16.47
CA TYR A 69 -4.77 11.82 16.81
C TYR A 69 -3.76 11.91 17.97
N PRO A 70 -2.81 12.87 17.98
CA PRO A 70 -1.76 12.96 19.00
C PRO A 70 -2.29 13.09 20.44
N GLU A 71 -3.47 13.67 20.60
CA GLU A 71 -4.18 13.80 21.87
C GLU A 71 -4.87 12.51 22.35
N ASP A 72 -5.08 11.55 21.46
CA ASP A 72 -5.80 10.32 21.72
C ASP A 72 -4.84 9.14 21.93
N ALA A 73 -5.09 8.35 22.98
CA ALA A 73 -4.36 7.11 23.21
C ALA A 73 -4.84 5.93 22.33
N VAL A 74 -5.97 6.10 21.64
CA VAL A 74 -6.64 5.03 20.90
C VAL A 74 -6.53 5.30 19.41
N HIS A 75 -6.09 4.29 18.65
CA HIS A 75 -6.08 4.38 17.20
C HIS A 75 -7.50 4.36 16.65
N PHE A 76 -7.76 5.09 15.57
CA PHE A 76 -9.08 5.13 14.93
C PHE A 76 -9.19 4.26 13.67
N CYS A 77 -8.05 3.93 13.04
CA CYS A 77 -7.98 3.12 11.83
C CYS A 77 -6.57 2.52 11.68
N HIS A 78 -6.38 1.74 10.60
CA HIS A 78 -5.12 1.10 10.27
C HIS A 78 -4.80 1.16 8.77
N GLY A 79 -3.57 0.79 8.42
CA GLY A 79 -3.08 0.73 7.04
C GLY A 79 -1.90 -0.23 6.88
N THR A 80 -1.27 -0.17 5.72
CA THR A 80 -0.12 -1.00 5.35
C THR A 80 0.98 -0.13 4.78
N LEU A 81 2.17 -0.17 5.36
CA LEU A 81 3.36 0.49 4.83
C LEU A 81 3.74 -0.16 3.48
N ILE A 82 3.71 0.62 2.40
CA ILE A 82 4.01 0.15 1.03
C ILE A 82 5.34 0.70 0.48
N THR A 83 5.87 1.76 1.10
CA THR A 83 7.21 2.31 0.86
C THR A 83 7.75 2.90 2.17
N THR A 84 8.97 3.41 2.20
CA THR A 84 9.52 4.08 3.40
C THR A 84 8.76 5.34 3.82
N SER A 85 7.91 5.90 2.98
CA SER A 85 7.15 7.14 3.28
C SER A 85 5.67 7.09 2.88
N HIS A 86 5.12 5.92 2.53
CA HIS A 86 3.72 5.81 2.09
C HIS A 86 3.02 4.63 2.73
N VAL A 87 1.80 4.88 3.19
CA VAL A 87 0.89 3.89 3.79
C VAL A 87 -0.36 3.78 2.94
N LEU A 88 -0.72 2.56 2.57
CA LEU A 88 -1.97 2.21 1.90
C LEU A 88 -3.07 2.03 2.94
N THR A 89 -4.26 2.58 2.69
CA THR A 89 -5.45 2.40 3.53
C THR A 89 -6.72 2.58 2.69
N THR A 90 -7.88 2.64 3.35
CA THR A 90 -9.17 2.92 2.74
C THR A 90 -9.45 4.42 2.68
N ALA A 91 -10.26 4.85 1.73
CA ALA A 91 -10.70 6.25 1.64
C ALA A 91 -11.57 6.64 2.86
N VAL A 92 -12.33 5.69 3.40
CA VAL A 92 -13.07 5.86 4.67
C VAL A 92 -12.12 6.21 5.81
N CYS A 93 -11.06 5.43 6.03
CA CYS A 93 -10.10 5.71 7.10
C CYS A 93 -9.37 7.03 6.88
N ALA A 94 -8.96 7.28 5.64
CA ALA A 94 -8.28 8.50 5.24
C ALA A 94 -9.13 9.77 5.41
N SER A 95 -10.47 9.67 5.33
CA SER A 95 -11.37 10.81 5.50
C SER A 95 -11.32 11.44 6.91
N ASN A 96 -10.87 10.68 7.90
CA ASN A 96 -10.69 11.14 9.28
C ASN A 96 -9.28 11.70 9.55
N MET A 97 -8.40 11.79 8.55
CA MET A 97 -7.04 12.29 8.76
C MET A 97 -6.94 13.78 8.47
N VAL A 98 -6.17 14.48 9.31
CA VAL A 98 -5.84 15.89 9.12
C VAL A 98 -4.33 16.01 8.94
N ALA A 99 -3.91 16.64 7.83
CA ALA A 99 -2.50 16.81 7.52
C ALA A 99 -1.77 17.61 8.62
N ASN A 100 -0.59 17.15 9.01
CA ASN A 100 0.27 17.63 10.10
C ASN A 100 -0.28 17.50 11.52
N GLU A 101 -1.52 17.04 11.66
CA GLU A 101 -2.20 16.82 12.94
C GLU A 101 -2.31 15.32 13.24
N SER A 102 -2.72 14.48 12.29
CA SER A 102 -2.77 13.03 12.49
C SER A 102 -1.38 12.38 12.45
N GLU A 103 -1.23 11.30 13.21
CA GLU A 103 -0.01 10.49 13.27
C GLU A 103 -0.25 9.05 12.82
N VAL A 104 0.82 8.43 12.32
CA VAL A 104 0.91 7.02 11.95
C VAL A 104 1.96 6.38 12.84
N SER A 105 1.58 5.34 13.59
CA SER A 105 2.49 4.48 14.36
C SER A 105 2.81 3.22 13.56
N LEU A 106 4.08 2.83 13.56
CA LEU A 106 4.62 1.64 12.89
C LEU A 106 5.42 0.80 13.90
N GLY A 107 5.45 -0.51 13.71
CA GLY A 107 6.19 -1.45 14.57
C GLY A 107 5.51 -1.77 15.90
N GLU A 108 4.24 -1.39 16.05
CA GLU A 108 3.43 -1.66 17.25
C GLU A 108 2.96 -3.12 17.29
N TYR A 109 2.94 -3.71 18.49
CA TYR A 109 2.44 -5.07 18.72
C TYR A 109 1.45 -5.15 19.88
N ASP A 110 1.83 -4.73 21.09
CA ASP A 110 0.93 -4.63 22.25
C ASP A 110 0.80 -3.17 22.72
N LEU A 111 -0.37 -2.58 22.46
CA LEU A 111 -0.74 -1.22 22.87
C LEU A 111 -0.68 -0.98 24.38
N GLY A 112 -0.64 -2.04 25.20
CA GLY A 112 -0.50 -1.98 26.64
C GLY A 112 0.93 -1.84 27.14
N THR A 113 1.94 -1.95 26.27
CA THR A 113 3.36 -1.92 26.65
C THR A 113 4.16 -0.92 25.82
N ASP A 114 5.19 -0.33 26.41
CA ASP A 114 6.08 0.60 25.70
C ASP A 114 7.15 -0.14 24.86
N GLN A 115 7.49 -1.37 25.27
CA GLN A 115 8.44 -2.24 24.58
C GLN A 115 7.96 -3.68 24.65
N ASP A 116 7.70 -4.26 23.49
CA ASP A 116 7.24 -5.64 23.37
C ASP A 116 8.42 -6.60 23.42
N CYS A 117 8.31 -7.65 24.22
CA CYS A 117 9.34 -8.68 24.33
C CYS A 117 8.74 -10.08 24.32
N GLU A 118 9.37 -10.99 23.57
CA GLU A 118 9.10 -12.42 23.60
C GLU A 118 10.37 -13.14 24.10
N GLU A 119 10.23 -13.83 25.23
CA GLU A 119 11.33 -14.46 26.00
C GLU A 119 12.50 -13.50 26.33
N THR A 120 13.55 -13.49 25.52
CA THR A 120 14.77 -12.68 25.71
C THR A 120 14.98 -11.63 24.63
N LYS A 121 14.09 -11.59 23.62
CA LYS A 121 14.17 -10.65 22.49
C LYS A 121 13.06 -9.62 22.61
N CYS A 122 13.40 -8.37 22.33
CA CYS A 122 12.45 -7.27 22.32
C CYS A 122 12.40 -6.63 20.93
N SER A 123 11.26 -6.05 20.58
CA SER A 123 11.13 -5.21 19.39
C SER A 123 11.92 -3.92 19.53
N ASP A 124 12.26 -3.35 18.37
CA ASP A 124 12.64 -1.95 18.30
C ASP A 124 11.46 -1.07 18.75
N ALA A 125 11.77 0.13 19.23
CA ALA A 125 10.76 1.08 19.65
C ALA A 125 9.84 1.45 18.47
N THR A 126 8.56 1.65 18.78
CA THR A 126 7.56 2.06 17.78
C THR A 126 7.93 3.41 17.16
N VAL A 127 7.67 3.53 15.86
CA VAL A 127 8.03 4.71 15.08
C VAL A 127 6.79 5.48 14.72
N ARG A 128 6.69 6.73 15.21
CA ARG A 128 5.62 7.67 14.84
C ARG A 128 6.04 8.62 13.74
N ARG A 129 5.15 8.85 12.78
CA ARG A 129 5.29 9.83 11.69
C ARG A 129 4.01 10.64 11.56
N ARG A 130 4.13 11.89 11.13
CA ARG A 130 2.96 12.73 10.86
C ARG A 130 2.45 12.45 9.46
N VAL A 131 1.14 12.58 9.29
CA VAL A 131 0.52 12.60 7.97
C VAL A 131 0.89 13.90 7.26
N GLN A 132 1.61 13.82 6.16
CA GLN A 132 1.93 14.99 5.33
C GLN A 132 0.80 15.28 4.34
N GLN A 133 0.33 14.25 3.64
CA GLN A 133 -0.68 14.36 2.61
C GLN A 133 -1.50 13.08 2.49
N VAL A 134 -2.75 13.22 2.08
CA VAL A 134 -3.69 12.13 1.84
C VAL A 134 -4.15 12.18 0.39
N PHE A 135 -4.07 11.03 -0.28
CA PHE A 135 -4.46 10.84 -1.67
C PHE A 135 -5.57 9.78 -1.74
N SER A 136 -6.82 10.21 -1.55
CA SER A 136 -7.98 9.34 -1.75
C SER A 136 -8.26 9.13 -3.24
N HIS A 137 -8.73 7.94 -3.60
CA HIS A 137 -9.12 7.66 -4.97
C HIS A 137 -10.22 8.63 -5.43
N GLN A 138 -10.04 9.28 -6.58
CA GLN A 138 -10.96 10.32 -7.08
C GLN A 138 -12.38 9.80 -7.35
N GLY A 139 -12.49 8.50 -7.65
CA GLY A 139 -13.76 7.81 -7.84
C GLY A 139 -14.33 7.17 -6.58
N TYR A 140 -13.80 7.46 -5.39
CA TYR A 140 -14.36 6.94 -4.15
C TYR A 140 -15.82 7.38 -4.00
N ASN A 141 -16.71 6.43 -3.76
CA ASN A 141 -18.13 6.67 -3.54
C ASN A 141 -18.50 6.24 -2.11
N GLN A 142 -18.97 7.19 -1.30
CA GLN A 142 -19.29 6.94 0.10
C GLN A 142 -20.55 6.08 0.32
N ASP A 143 -21.48 6.06 -0.64
CA ASP A 143 -22.72 5.29 -0.55
C ASP A 143 -22.51 3.82 -0.96
N SER A 144 -21.73 3.59 -2.02
CA SER A 144 -21.46 2.24 -2.55
C SER A 144 -20.16 1.61 -2.06
N PHE A 145 -19.26 2.40 -1.45
CA PHE A 145 -17.88 2.02 -1.11
C PHE A 145 -17.02 1.59 -2.31
N GLU A 146 -17.45 1.95 -3.53
CA GLU A 146 -16.61 1.74 -4.71
C GLU A 146 -15.35 2.59 -4.61
N ASN A 147 -14.21 1.99 -4.97
CA ASN A 147 -12.89 2.60 -4.90
C ASN A 147 -12.51 3.11 -3.50
N ASP A 148 -12.85 2.35 -2.45
CA ASP A 148 -12.46 2.65 -1.08
C ASP A 148 -10.96 2.39 -0.81
N ILE A 149 -10.13 3.23 -1.41
CA ILE A 149 -8.67 3.14 -1.36
C ILE A 149 -8.06 4.54 -1.30
N ALA A 150 -7.03 4.68 -0.48
CA ALA A 150 -6.26 5.91 -0.32
C ALA A 150 -4.79 5.61 -0.01
N VAL A 151 -3.92 6.55 -0.37
CA VAL A 151 -2.51 6.52 0.00
C VAL A 151 -2.22 7.72 0.90
N VAL A 152 -1.54 7.46 2.01
CA VAL A 152 -1.11 8.45 3.00
C VAL A 152 0.39 8.63 2.86
N GLN A 153 0.85 9.86 2.62
CA GLN A 153 2.25 10.22 2.61
C GLN A 153 2.68 10.70 4.00
N LEU A 154 3.80 10.17 4.48
CA LEU A 154 4.40 10.51 5.77
C LEU A 154 5.31 11.75 5.64
N ASP A 155 5.47 12.51 6.73
CA ASP A 155 6.33 13.71 6.78
C ASP A 155 7.81 13.41 6.49
N ARG A 156 8.26 12.22 6.87
CA ARG A 156 9.64 11.75 6.72
C ARG A 156 9.67 10.24 6.51
N GLU A 157 10.71 9.77 5.84
CA GLU A 157 10.96 8.34 5.68
C GLU A 157 11.13 7.62 7.03
N VAL A 158 10.73 6.36 7.02
CA VAL A 158 10.87 5.41 8.11
C VAL A 158 12.10 4.56 7.79
N ALA A 159 12.99 4.38 8.76
CA ALA A 159 14.09 3.43 8.63
C ALA A 159 13.52 2.02 8.72
N LEU A 160 13.81 1.18 7.74
CA LEU A 160 13.45 -0.23 7.79
C LEU A 160 14.48 -0.94 8.67
N SER A 161 14.00 -1.75 9.62
CA SER A 161 14.83 -2.71 10.35
C SER A 161 14.75 -4.08 9.69
N ASP A 162 15.84 -4.83 9.78
CA ASP A 162 15.90 -6.17 9.21
C ASP A 162 15.04 -7.15 10.04
N CYS A 163 14.39 -8.08 9.36
CA CYS A 163 13.65 -9.18 9.96
C CYS A 163 14.62 -10.27 10.48
N GLU A 164 15.63 -9.91 11.27
CA GLU A 164 16.57 -10.90 11.79
C GLU A 164 16.00 -11.57 13.06
N TYR A 165 15.49 -12.80 12.89
CA TYR A 165 15.56 -13.79 13.97
C TYR A 165 17.02 -14.18 14.13
N ALA A 166 17.74 -13.56 15.07
CA ALA A 166 19.05 -14.08 15.48
C ALA A 166 18.90 -15.50 16.02
N ASP A 167 19.43 -16.51 15.32
CA ASP A 167 19.51 -17.90 15.81
C ASP A 167 20.10 -18.00 17.22
#